data_AF-A0A1U8AQD6-F1
#
_entry.id   AF-A0A1U8AQD6-F1
#
_cell.length_a   1.000
_cell.length_b   1.000
_cell.length_c   1.000
_cell.angle_alpha   90.00
_cell.angle_beta   90.00
_cell.angle_gamma   90.00
#
_symmetry.space_group_name_H-M   'P 1'
#
loop_
_entity.id
_entity.type
_entity.pdbx_description
1 polymer ?
#
loop_
_entity_poly.entity_id
_entity_poly.type
_entity_poly.pdbx_seq_one_letter_code
_entity_poly.pdbx_strand_id
1 'polypeptide(L)'
;MATACATSFLSPAIPLTTKKNIRTTKTKSRTCHVSPRISLQQQRSPNLNVLTTISRLLWGKSLPPQLLISTVRTTWNATWHLMMKQLAPSDPSGSYTRPASKFRINSDSSLFSRLKPGTLHLFVGLPCPWAHRTLIVRALKGLEEAVPISVASPGIDGAWEFHEFRTGNANDLMPSVNNINRCKTLKEVYGLQREGYDGRASVPMLWDVERKEVLCNESYDIIELFNSGFNGAVGNSSVDLSPPSLKGQIEEWNRIIYPNVNNGVYRCGFAQSQEAYDTAVKQLFSTLDMLDDHLASSRYLCGDALTLADICLFTTLIRFDLAYNVLFKCTKKKLLEYPNLHGYMCDIYQIPKVAETCNLEEIMNGYYKILFPLNPGSIRPIIPTGCEHEVLSKPHNRESLSPVNKHAEVHV
;
A
#
# COMPACT_ATOMS: atom_id res chain seq x y z
N MET A 1 -34.93 -41.40 10.74
CA MET A 1 -35.70 -42.40 9.95
C MET A 1 -36.01 -41.77 8.60
N ALA A 2 -36.13 -42.47 7.47
CA ALA A 2 -35.51 -43.72 7.00
C ALA A 2 -36.02 -43.92 5.56
N THR A 3 -35.15 -43.82 4.54
CA THR A 3 -35.53 -43.96 3.13
C THR A 3 -34.47 -44.80 2.40
N ALA A 4 -34.88 -45.61 1.44
CA ALA A 4 -34.21 -46.88 1.12
C ALA A 4 -33.45 -46.93 -0.22
N CYS A 5 -32.93 -48.14 -0.49
CA CYS A 5 -32.26 -48.73 -1.67
C CYS A 5 -32.40 -48.00 -3.03
N ALA A 6 -31.42 -47.95 -3.94
CA ALA A 6 -30.33 -48.87 -4.33
C ALA A 6 -30.74 -50.10 -5.17
N THR A 7 -30.55 -50.02 -6.50
CA THR A 7 -30.24 -51.07 -7.53
C THR A 7 -30.23 -50.34 -8.89
N SER A 8 -29.16 -50.20 -9.70
CA SER A 8 -28.22 -51.16 -10.31
C SER A 8 -28.81 -52.00 -11.46
N PHE A 9 -28.22 -51.93 -12.67
CA PHE A 9 -28.03 -53.11 -13.56
C PHE A 9 -27.01 -52.89 -14.70
N LEU A 10 -26.11 -53.88 -14.84
CA LEU A 10 -25.45 -54.44 -16.04
C LEU A 10 -24.65 -53.59 -17.05
N SER A 11 -23.36 -53.95 -17.16
CA SER A 11 -22.55 -53.88 -18.39
C SER A 11 -22.66 -55.21 -19.19
N PRO A 12 -22.19 -55.26 -20.45
CA PRO A 12 -21.00 -56.08 -20.79
C PRO A 12 -20.12 -55.49 -21.93
N ALA A 13 -18.90 -55.96 -22.28
CA ALA A 13 -17.86 -56.72 -21.54
C ALA A 13 -16.54 -56.93 -22.38
N ILE A 14 -15.40 -56.36 -21.93
CA ILE A 14 -13.97 -56.85 -22.07
C ILE A 14 -13.47 -57.36 -23.47
N PRO A 15 -12.34 -58.11 -23.65
CA PRO A 15 -10.93 -58.06 -23.15
C PRO A 15 -9.93 -57.70 -24.32
N LEU A 16 -8.59 -57.89 -24.41
CA LEU A 16 -7.43 -58.53 -23.71
C LEU A 16 -6.20 -57.55 -23.78
N THR A 17 -5.29 -57.35 -22.81
CA THR A 17 -4.02 -58.08 -22.42
C THR A 17 -2.93 -58.29 -23.52
N THR A 18 -1.58 -58.26 -23.34
CA THR A 18 -0.69 -58.13 -22.13
C THR A 18 0.80 -57.83 -22.46
N LYS A 19 1.52 -57.25 -21.47
CA LYS A 19 2.97 -57.34 -21.10
C LYS A 19 3.96 -58.18 -21.96
N LYS A 20 5.20 -57.65 -22.16
CA LYS A 20 6.47 -58.14 -21.52
C LYS A 20 7.74 -57.30 -21.82
N ASN A 21 8.76 -57.44 -20.96
CA ASN A 21 10.14 -56.93 -21.12
C ASN A 21 11.03 -57.92 -21.92
N ILE A 22 12.22 -57.50 -22.41
CA ILE A 22 13.55 -58.14 -22.15
C ILE A 22 14.78 -57.46 -22.83
N ARG A 23 15.88 -57.39 -22.06
CA ARG A 23 17.34 -57.17 -22.29
C ARG A 23 17.99 -56.90 -23.70
N THR A 24 18.79 -55.82 -23.73
CA THR A 24 20.25 -55.68 -24.04
C THR A 24 20.98 -56.55 -25.08
N THR A 25 21.81 -55.89 -25.92
CA THR A 25 23.11 -56.39 -26.45
C THR A 25 24.14 -55.24 -26.59
N LYS A 26 25.44 -55.57 -26.74
CA LYS A 26 26.57 -54.64 -26.95
C LYS A 26 27.36 -55.03 -28.21
N THR A 27 27.95 -54.05 -28.89
CA THR A 27 29.10 -54.27 -29.81
C THR A 27 30.05 -53.06 -29.76
N LYS A 28 31.33 -53.25 -30.13
CA LYS A 28 32.38 -52.20 -30.15
C LYS A 28 33.05 -52.13 -31.52
N SER A 29 33.61 -50.95 -31.86
CA SER A 29 34.84 -50.84 -32.67
C SER A 29 35.67 -49.61 -32.24
N ARG A 30 36.89 -49.48 -32.79
CA ARG A 30 37.85 -48.35 -32.63
C ARG A 30 37.98 -47.63 -34.01
N THR A 31 38.67 -46.51 -34.24
CA THR A 31 39.94 -46.00 -33.66
C THR A 31 40.18 -44.49 -33.96
N CYS A 32 40.81 -43.77 -33.01
CA CYS A 32 41.77 -42.63 -33.12
C CYS A 32 41.63 -41.42 -34.09
N HIS A 33 41.78 -40.21 -33.47
CA HIS A 33 42.28 -38.91 -34.00
C HIS A 33 41.45 -38.20 -35.11
N VAL A 34 41.45 -36.87 -35.28
CA VAL A 34 42.33 -35.75 -34.81
C VAL A 34 41.50 -34.62 -34.16
N SER A 35 42.11 -33.80 -33.31
CA SER A 35 41.49 -32.61 -32.68
C SER A 35 41.85 -31.29 -33.39
N PRO A 36 40.95 -30.29 -33.40
CA PRO A 36 41.32 -28.89 -33.30
C PRO A 36 40.95 -28.31 -31.91
N ARG A 37 41.75 -27.35 -31.43
CA ARG A 37 41.72 -26.83 -30.05
C ARG A 37 41.32 -25.36 -30.05
N ILE A 38 40.05 -25.05 -29.77
CA ILE A 38 39.58 -23.66 -29.61
C ILE A 38 39.58 -23.30 -28.11
N SER A 39 40.39 -22.32 -27.75
CA SER A 39 40.59 -21.87 -26.37
C SER A 39 39.65 -20.73 -26.02
N LEU A 40 38.50 -21.04 -25.41
CA LEU A 40 37.73 -20.02 -24.68
C LEU A 40 38.39 -19.77 -23.32
N GLN A 41 39.17 -18.69 -23.23
CA GLN A 41 39.75 -18.22 -21.96
C GLN A 41 38.63 -17.71 -21.05
N GLN A 42 38.21 -18.54 -20.10
CA GLN A 42 37.32 -18.13 -19.03
C GLN A 42 38.07 -17.18 -18.08
N GLN A 43 37.89 -15.86 -18.27
CA GLN A 43 38.48 -14.83 -17.40
C GLN A 43 37.98 -15.00 -15.96
N ARG A 44 38.82 -15.59 -15.09
CA ARG A 44 38.57 -15.66 -13.65
C ARG A 44 38.83 -14.30 -13.02
N SER A 45 37.77 -13.58 -12.66
CA SER A 45 37.85 -12.33 -11.90
C SER A 45 38.58 -12.56 -10.56
N PRO A 46 39.78 -11.98 -10.32
CA PRO A 46 40.61 -12.33 -9.17
C PRO A 46 39.97 -11.96 -7.82
N ASN A 47 39.17 -10.90 -7.79
CA ASN A 47 38.59 -10.31 -6.58
C ASN A 47 37.71 -11.28 -5.77
N LEU A 48 37.03 -12.22 -6.45
CA LEU A 48 36.12 -13.17 -5.79
C LEU A 48 36.87 -14.13 -4.85
N ASN A 49 38.10 -14.51 -5.24
CA ASN A 49 38.93 -15.47 -4.50
C ASN A 49 39.56 -14.83 -3.24
N VAL A 50 39.89 -13.53 -3.31
CA VAL A 50 40.39 -12.75 -2.16
C VAL A 50 39.29 -12.56 -1.12
N LEU A 51 38.08 -12.11 -1.54
CA LEU A 51 36.94 -11.93 -0.64
C LEU A 51 36.54 -13.24 0.06
N THR A 52 36.51 -14.36 -0.66
CA THR A 52 36.20 -15.67 -0.07
C THR A 52 37.31 -16.21 0.84
N THR A 53 38.58 -15.84 0.60
CA THR A 53 39.70 -16.20 1.49
C THR A 53 39.67 -15.37 2.78
N ILE A 54 39.48 -14.05 2.68
CA ILE A 54 39.27 -13.15 3.83
C ILE A 54 38.03 -13.58 4.63
N SER A 55 36.94 -13.98 3.95
CA SER A 55 35.74 -14.52 4.60
C SER A 55 36.04 -15.81 5.37
N ARG A 56 36.75 -16.79 4.81
CA ARG A 56 37.15 -18.01 5.56
C ARG A 56 38.06 -17.70 6.76
N LEU A 57 38.95 -16.71 6.63
CA LEU A 57 39.86 -16.31 7.70
C LEU A 57 39.12 -15.60 8.85
N LEU A 58 38.17 -14.71 8.52
CA LEU A 58 37.44 -13.90 9.50
C LEU A 58 36.17 -14.56 10.07
N TRP A 59 35.56 -15.55 9.39
CA TRP A 59 34.24 -16.10 9.74
C TRP A 59 34.28 -17.60 10.15
N GLY A 60 35.46 -18.22 10.16
CA GLY A 60 35.65 -19.59 10.64
C GLY A 60 34.98 -20.66 9.76
N LYS A 61 34.69 -21.83 10.35
CA LYS A 61 34.04 -22.97 9.67
C LYS A 61 32.52 -23.08 9.92
N SER A 62 31.94 -22.25 10.79
CA SER A 62 30.55 -22.41 11.24
C SER A 62 29.86 -21.10 11.64
N LEU A 63 30.49 -20.26 12.46
CA LEU A 63 29.92 -18.99 12.93
C LEU A 63 30.99 -17.88 13.02
N PRO A 64 30.63 -16.61 12.75
CA PRO A 64 31.53 -15.49 12.91
C PRO A 64 32.00 -15.30 14.38
N PRO A 65 33.20 -14.73 14.60
CA PRO A 65 33.71 -14.43 15.93
C PRO A 65 32.77 -13.54 16.74
N GLN A 66 32.59 -13.87 18.03
CA GLN A 66 31.71 -13.12 18.94
C GLN A 66 32.03 -11.62 18.99
N LEU A 67 33.31 -11.25 18.96
CA LEU A 67 33.74 -9.85 18.93
C LEU A 67 33.25 -9.12 17.65
N LEU A 68 33.39 -9.74 16.48
CA LEU A 68 32.90 -9.20 15.21
C LEU A 68 31.37 -9.03 15.23
N ILE A 69 30.64 -10.04 15.71
CA ILE A 69 29.17 -9.97 15.87
C ILE A 69 28.79 -8.82 16.82
N SER A 70 29.50 -8.68 17.95
CA SER A 70 29.22 -7.65 18.96
C SER A 70 29.47 -6.24 18.42
N THR A 71 30.64 -5.99 17.82
CA THR A 71 30.97 -4.69 17.22
C THR A 71 29.98 -4.32 16.12
N VAL A 72 29.71 -5.23 15.17
CA VAL A 72 28.77 -4.97 14.07
C VAL A 72 27.35 -4.72 14.59
N ARG A 73 26.89 -5.46 15.61
CA ARG A 73 25.57 -5.26 16.24
C ARG A 73 25.46 -3.88 16.89
N THR A 74 26.47 -3.47 17.66
CA THR A 74 26.48 -2.18 18.35
C THR A 74 26.55 -1.02 17.36
N THR A 75 27.43 -1.08 16.36
CA THR A 75 27.50 -0.07 15.29
C THR A 75 26.19 0.00 14.51
N TRP A 76 25.63 -1.14 14.10
CA TRP A 76 24.37 -1.19 13.37
C TRP A 76 23.20 -0.59 14.17
N ASN A 77 23.06 -0.93 15.45
CA ASN A 77 22.01 -0.36 16.30
C ASN A 77 22.18 1.17 16.47
N ALA A 78 23.39 1.66 16.70
CA ALA A 78 23.65 3.10 16.82
C ALA A 78 23.32 3.87 15.52
N THR A 79 23.74 3.34 14.36
CA THR A 79 23.39 3.90 13.05
C THR A 79 21.88 3.83 12.78
N TRP A 80 21.22 2.73 13.13
CA TRP A 80 19.78 2.56 12.99
C TRP A 80 19.00 3.63 13.76
N HIS A 81 19.34 3.88 15.03
CA HIS A 81 18.70 4.95 15.82
C HIS A 81 18.97 6.35 15.25
N LEU A 82 20.17 6.63 14.73
CA LEU A 82 20.47 7.91 14.08
C LEU A 82 19.58 8.15 12.85
N MET A 83 19.42 7.13 12.01
CA MET A 83 18.61 7.22 10.78
C MET A 83 17.11 7.23 11.08
N MET A 84 16.64 6.43 12.05
CA MET A 84 15.24 6.42 12.47
C MET A 84 14.77 7.78 12.99
N LYS A 85 15.61 8.52 13.73
CA LYS A 85 15.30 9.90 14.16
C LYS A 85 15.07 10.87 13.00
N GLN A 86 15.65 10.63 11.82
CA GLN A 86 15.42 11.45 10.62
C GLN A 86 14.17 11.00 9.84
N LEU A 87 14.00 9.69 9.63
CA LEU A 87 12.85 9.11 8.92
C LEU A 87 11.53 9.37 9.67
N ALA A 88 11.57 9.17 10.99
CA ALA A 88 10.43 9.10 11.88
C ALA A 88 10.79 9.71 13.26
N PRO A 89 10.64 11.04 13.42
CA PRO A 89 10.91 11.74 14.68
C PRO A 89 10.15 11.13 15.86
N SER A 90 10.86 10.93 16.97
CA SER A 90 10.30 10.36 18.20
C SER A 90 10.56 11.25 19.41
N ASP A 91 9.75 11.08 20.44
CA ASP A 91 10.04 11.61 21.77
C ASP A 91 11.16 10.78 22.48
N PRO A 92 11.60 11.18 23.69
CA PRO A 92 12.62 10.44 24.44
C PRO A 92 12.23 9.02 24.89
N SER A 93 10.94 8.65 24.85
CA SER A 93 10.48 7.28 25.10
C SER A 93 10.60 6.38 23.88
N GLY A 94 10.91 6.94 22.71
CA GLY A 94 10.95 6.24 21.43
C GLY A 94 9.59 6.17 20.71
N SER A 95 8.58 6.90 21.18
CA SER A 95 7.27 6.97 20.54
C SER A 95 7.27 7.96 19.37
N TYR A 96 6.79 7.50 18.21
CA TYR A 96 6.77 8.26 16.96
C TYR A 96 5.70 9.37 16.94
N THR A 97 6.09 10.56 16.53
CA THR A 97 5.20 11.71 16.29
C THR A 97 5.25 12.11 14.81
N ARG A 98 4.08 12.09 14.14
CA ARG A 98 3.94 12.53 12.74
C ARG A 98 4.05 14.06 12.66
N PRO A 99 5.01 14.63 11.91
CA PRO A 99 5.06 16.06 11.65
C PRO A 99 3.79 16.54 10.94
N ALA A 100 3.29 17.73 11.30
CA ALA A 100 2.11 18.32 10.67
C ALA A 100 2.40 18.86 9.27
N SER A 101 1.42 18.79 8.37
CA SER A 101 1.46 19.42 7.05
C SER A 101 1.45 20.95 7.15
N LYS A 102 2.37 21.62 6.45
CA LYS A 102 2.55 23.09 6.50
C LYS A 102 1.48 23.85 5.70
N PHE A 103 1.01 23.28 4.59
CA PHE A 103 0.08 23.94 3.67
C PHE A 103 -1.32 23.38 3.91
N ARG A 104 -2.20 24.21 4.49
CA ARG A 104 -3.56 23.85 4.94
C ARG A 104 -4.58 24.74 4.23
N ILE A 105 -5.79 24.22 4.01
CA ILE A 105 -6.92 25.02 3.53
C ILE A 105 -7.93 25.17 4.68
N ASN A 106 -8.24 26.41 5.05
CA ASN A 106 -9.28 26.68 6.03
C ASN A 106 -10.65 26.34 5.44
N SER A 107 -11.50 25.65 6.20
CA SER A 107 -12.82 25.18 5.76
C SER A 107 -13.76 26.32 5.33
N ASP A 108 -13.62 27.52 5.92
CA ASP A 108 -14.38 28.73 5.56
C ASP A 108 -13.89 29.42 4.28
N SER A 109 -12.94 28.84 3.53
CA SER A 109 -12.25 29.60 2.50
C SER A 109 -13.13 29.93 1.30
N SER A 110 -13.31 31.24 1.07
CA SER A 110 -13.74 31.82 -0.22
C SER A 110 -12.78 31.50 -1.40
N LEU A 111 -11.76 30.69 -1.16
CA LEU A 111 -10.89 30.09 -2.17
C LEU A 111 -11.67 29.05 -2.99
N PHE A 112 -12.57 28.27 -2.36
CA PHE A 112 -13.38 27.25 -3.05
C PHE A 112 -14.25 27.81 -4.20
N SER A 113 -14.71 29.07 -4.12
CA SER A 113 -15.46 29.75 -5.19
C SER A 113 -14.58 30.55 -6.16
N ARG A 114 -13.25 30.59 -5.95
CA ARG A 114 -12.27 31.23 -6.84
C ARG A 114 -11.43 30.23 -7.64
N LEU A 115 -11.34 28.97 -7.19
CA LEU A 115 -10.65 27.90 -7.89
C LEU A 115 -11.38 27.56 -9.19
N LYS A 116 -10.65 27.53 -10.31
CA LYS A 116 -11.19 27.15 -11.61
C LYS A 116 -10.81 25.70 -11.92
N PRO A 117 -11.68 24.91 -12.56
CA PRO A 117 -11.32 23.61 -13.10
C PRO A 117 -10.11 23.74 -14.04
N GLY A 118 -9.15 22.81 -13.93
CA GLY A 118 -7.93 22.81 -14.75
C GLY A 118 -6.81 23.75 -14.28
N THR A 119 -7.02 24.65 -13.31
CA THR A 119 -5.91 25.44 -12.70
C THR A 119 -5.23 24.72 -11.54
N LEU A 120 -5.68 23.51 -11.22
CA LEU A 120 -5.19 22.68 -10.12
C LEU A 120 -4.58 21.38 -10.64
N HIS A 121 -3.45 21.00 -10.06
CA HIS A 121 -2.79 19.73 -10.33
C HIS A 121 -2.50 18.99 -9.02
N LEU A 122 -2.71 17.67 -8.98
CA LEU A 122 -2.52 16.87 -7.78
C LEU A 122 -1.31 15.93 -7.93
N PHE A 123 -0.30 16.15 -7.10
CA PHE A 123 0.87 15.29 -7.01
C PHE A 123 0.62 14.20 -5.95
N VAL A 124 0.71 12.94 -6.37
CA VAL A 124 0.41 11.76 -5.55
C VAL A 124 1.57 10.77 -5.56
N GLY A 125 1.51 9.78 -4.67
CA GLY A 125 2.36 8.59 -4.73
C GLY A 125 1.57 7.38 -4.26
N LEU A 126 1.44 6.37 -5.12
CA LEU A 126 0.59 5.18 -4.92
C LEU A 126 0.84 4.43 -3.58
N PRO A 127 2.08 4.33 -3.07
CA PRO A 127 2.30 3.70 -1.77
C PRO A 127 1.63 4.44 -0.61
N CYS A 128 1.46 5.76 -0.72
CA CYS A 128 1.05 6.62 0.39
C CYS A 128 -0.47 6.54 0.67
N PRO A 129 -0.90 6.11 1.88
CA PRO A 129 -2.33 6.09 2.22
C PRO A 129 -2.96 7.48 2.23
N TRP A 130 -2.20 8.49 2.66
CA TRP A 130 -2.64 9.89 2.69
C TRP A 130 -2.96 10.40 1.27
N ALA A 131 -2.20 9.97 0.25
CA ALA A 131 -2.47 10.32 -1.15
C ALA A 131 -3.56 9.43 -1.78
N HIS A 132 -3.67 8.17 -1.36
CA HIS A 132 -4.73 7.26 -1.80
C HIS A 132 -6.13 7.83 -1.47
N ARG A 133 -6.29 8.52 -0.34
CA ARG A 133 -7.54 9.24 0.01
C ARG A 133 -7.97 10.23 -1.07
N THR A 134 -7.04 11.06 -1.54
CA THR A 134 -7.30 12.08 -2.55
C THR A 134 -7.59 11.47 -3.93
N LEU A 135 -7.00 10.31 -4.25
CA LEU A 135 -7.29 9.57 -5.48
C LEU A 135 -8.71 8.98 -5.48
N ILE A 136 -9.11 8.32 -4.38
CA ILE A 136 -10.45 7.72 -4.26
C ILE A 136 -11.54 8.79 -4.35
N VAL A 137 -11.41 9.89 -3.58
CA VAL A 137 -12.42 10.95 -3.61
C VAL A 137 -12.45 11.68 -4.96
N ARG A 138 -11.30 11.90 -5.62
CA ARG A 138 -11.25 12.40 -7.01
C ARG A 138 -12.05 11.52 -7.97
N ALA A 139 -11.90 10.20 -7.87
CA ALA A 139 -12.57 9.24 -8.76
C ALA A 139 -14.09 9.16 -8.50
N LEU A 140 -14.49 9.02 -7.23
CA LEU A 140 -15.91 8.97 -6.81
C LEU A 140 -16.66 10.28 -7.12
N LYS A 141 -15.98 11.42 -6.98
CA LYS A 141 -16.52 12.75 -7.33
C LYS A 141 -16.39 13.09 -8.82
N GLY A 142 -15.87 12.22 -9.68
CA GLY A 142 -15.79 12.48 -11.13
C GLY A 142 -14.93 13.70 -11.49
N LEU A 143 -13.83 13.92 -10.76
CA LEU A 143 -12.96 15.09 -10.88
C LEU A 143 -11.72 14.83 -11.75
N GLU A 144 -11.72 13.79 -12.58
CA GLU A 144 -10.52 13.34 -13.28
C GLU A 144 -9.92 14.39 -14.22
N GLU A 145 -10.76 14.97 -15.08
CA GLU A 145 -10.40 16.07 -15.99
C GLU A 145 -10.21 17.40 -15.24
N ALA A 146 -10.93 17.59 -14.13
CA ALA A 146 -10.96 18.84 -13.37
C ALA A 146 -9.66 19.08 -12.57
N VAL A 147 -9.05 17.99 -12.10
CA VAL A 147 -7.77 17.97 -11.38
C VAL A 147 -6.89 16.86 -11.97
N PRO A 148 -6.09 17.16 -13.00
CA PRO A 148 -5.07 16.25 -13.51
C PRO A 148 -4.03 15.90 -12.43
N ILE A 149 -3.29 14.81 -12.64
CA ILE A 149 -2.35 14.28 -11.65
C ILE A 149 -0.94 14.07 -12.21
N SER A 150 0.04 14.01 -11.30
CA SER A 150 1.32 13.36 -11.58
C SER A 150 1.66 12.39 -10.46
N VAL A 151 2.01 11.17 -10.83
CA VAL A 151 2.26 10.08 -9.90
C VAL A 151 3.76 9.93 -9.69
N ALA A 152 4.23 10.24 -8.49
CA ALA A 152 5.61 10.00 -8.10
C ALA A 152 5.80 8.57 -7.60
N SER A 153 6.90 7.94 -8.02
CA SER A 153 7.47 6.77 -7.35
C SER A 153 8.51 7.23 -6.30
N PRO A 154 8.79 6.47 -5.24
CA PRO A 154 9.87 6.82 -4.34
C PRO A 154 11.23 6.43 -4.92
N GLY A 155 12.19 7.36 -4.90
CA GLY A 155 13.59 7.15 -5.25
C GLY A 155 14.39 6.41 -4.17
N ILE A 156 15.65 6.10 -4.46
CA ILE A 156 16.53 5.29 -3.59
C ILE A 156 16.88 5.96 -2.25
N ASP A 157 16.80 7.29 -2.17
CA ASP A 157 16.99 8.08 -0.95
C ASP A 157 15.67 8.34 -0.18
N GLY A 158 14.54 7.85 -0.71
CA GLY A 158 13.20 8.11 -0.17
C GLY A 158 12.57 9.44 -0.61
N ALA A 159 13.20 10.21 -1.51
CA ALA A 159 12.55 11.33 -2.17
C ALA A 159 11.42 10.83 -3.11
N TRP A 160 10.45 11.70 -3.40
CA TRP A 160 9.44 11.42 -4.43
C TRP A 160 9.95 11.88 -5.78
N GLU A 161 10.06 10.96 -6.73
CA GLU A 161 10.63 11.17 -8.07
C GLU A 161 9.61 10.91 -9.18
N PHE A 162 9.75 11.61 -10.29
CA PHE A 162 8.94 11.49 -11.50
C PHE A 162 9.75 10.77 -12.58
N HIS A 163 9.16 9.74 -13.17
CA HIS A 163 9.85 8.85 -14.11
C HIS A 163 8.97 8.56 -15.33
N GLU A 164 9.60 8.35 -16.48
CA GLU A 164 8.93 7.83 -17.66
C GLU A 164 8.82 6.30 -17.53
N PHE A 165 7.68 5.80 -17.05
CA PHE A 165 7.43 4.37 -16.96
C PHE A 165 7.07 3.81 -18.35
N ARG A 166 7.78 2.76 -18.78
CA ARG A 166 7.72 2.25 -20.17
C ARG A 166 7.00 0.91 -20.34
N THR A 167 6.44 0.35 -19.26
CA THR A 167 5.80 -0.98 -19.24
C THR A 167 4.62 -1.01 -18.26
N GLY A 168 3.40 -1.07 -18.78
CA GLY A 168 2.12 -1.15 -18.06
C GLY A 168 0.97 -1.01 -19.07
N ASN A 169 -0.28 -1.29 -18.69
CA ASN A 169 -1.40 -0.98 -19.59
C ASN A 169 -1.67 0.53 -19.55
N ALA A 170 -2.13 1.10 -20.67
CA ALA A 170 -2.37 2.55 -20.79
C ALA A 170 -3.45 3.09 -19.84
N ASN A 171 -4.25 2.21 -19.24
CA ASN A 171 -5.33 2.55 -18.30
C ASN A 171 -4.90 2.40 -16.83
N ASP A 172 -3.76 1.76 -16.54
CA ASP A 172 -3.35 1.48 -15.16
C ASP A 172 -2.76 2.73 -14.51
N LEU A 173 -3.08 2.97 -13.23
CA LEU A 173 -2.59 4.13 -12.50
C LEU A 173 -1.09 3.98 -12.13
N MET A 174 -0.20 4.31 -13.07
CA MET A 174 1.26 4.14 -12.99
C MET A 174 2.02 5.43 -12.56
N PRO A 175 3.26 5.29 -12.04
CA PRO A 175 4.21 6.40 -11.94
C PRO A 175 4.40 7.16 -13.27
N SER A 176 4.52 8.48 -13.21
CA SER A 176 4.50 9.36 -14.39
C SER A 176 5.60 10.43 -14.37
N VAL A 177 5.85 11.00 -15.54
CA VAL A 177 6.57 12.28 -15.68
C VAL A 177 5.72 13.45 -15.15
N ASN A 178 6.39 14.53 -14.75
CA ASN A 178 5.77 15.81 -14.38
C ASN A 178 5.71 16.74 -15.59
N ASN A 179 4.62 16.66 -16.36
CA ASN A 179 4.44 17.46 -17.57
C ASN A 179 4.19 18.96 -17.32
N ILE A 180 3.79 19.35 -16.09
CA ILE A 180 3.45 20.73 -15.75
C ILE A 180 4.70 21.57 -15.51
N ASN A 181 5.57 21.12 -14.59
CA ASN A 181 6.74 21.87 -14.13
C ASN A 181 8.08 21.33 -14.66
N ARG A 182 8.09 20.13 -15.27
CA ARG A 182 9.30 19.41 -15.76
C ARG A 182 10.36 19.09 -14.69
N CYS A 183 10.04 19.28 -13.41
CA CYS A 183 10.84 18.83 -12.28
C CYS A 183 10.99 17.29 -12.29
N LYS A 184 12.15 16.80 -11.89
CA LYS A 184 12.43 15.37 -11.71
C LYS A 184 12.00 14.86 -10.34
N THR A 185 12.02 15.71 -9.33
CA THR A 185 11.59 15.37 -7.96
C THR A 185 10.46 16.26 -7.47
N LEU A 186 9.67 15.77 -6.52
CA LEU A 186 8.68 16.57 -5.80
C LEU A 186 9.37 17.68 -4.97
N LYS A 187 10.60 17.43 -4.49
CA LYS A 187 11.40 18.41 -3.76
C LYS A 187 11.69 19.65 -4.60
N GLU A 188 12.04 19.47 -5.88
CA GLU A 188 12.14 20.59 -6.83
C GLU A 188 10.81 21.35 -6.98
N VAL A 189 9.67 20.66 -7.05
CA VAL A 189 8.35 21.33 -7.16
C VAL A 189 8.04 22.18 -5.94
N TYR A 190 8.23 21.67 -4.73
CA TYR A 190 8.09 22.49 -3.51
C TYR A 190 9.07 23.68 -3.50
N GLY A 191 10.25 23.52 -4.08
CA GLY A 191 11.28 24.55 -4.22
C GLY A 191 11.01 25.63 -5.29
N LEU A 192 9.98 25.47 -6.13
CA LEU A 192 9.53 26.52 -7.07
C LEU A 192 8.74 27.65 -6.40
N GLN A 193 8.35 27.49 -5.13
CA GLN A 193 7.66 28.54 -4.36
C GLN A 193 8.54 29.79 -4.21
N ARG A 194 7.91 30.95 -4.19
CA ARG A 194 8.59 32.27 -4.25
C ARG A 194 9.61 32.52 -3.14
N GLU A 195 9.38 31.95 -1.95
CA GLU A 195 10.25 32.05 -0.77
C GLU A 195 11.15 30.81 -0.58
N GLY A 196 11.07 29.84 -1.49
CA GLY A 196 11.67 28.52 -1.36
C GLY A 196 10.93 27.60 -0.36
N TYR A 197 11.46 26.39 -0.18
CA TYR A 197 10.98 25.44 0.82
C TYR A 197 12.09 24.47 1.24
N ASP A 198 12.31 24.38 2.56
CA ASP A 198 13.33 23.56 3.23
C ASP A 198 12.75 22.32 3.94
N GLY A 199 11.43 22.29 4.14
CA GLY A 199 10.73 21.23 4.85
C GLY A 199 10.52 19.93 4.07
N ARG A 200 9.72 19.01 4.64
CA ARG A 200 9.46 17.69 4.06
C ARG A 200 8.51 17.77 2.87
N ALA A 201 9.04 17.64 1.66
CA ALA A 201 8.25 17.45 0.44
C ALA A 201 7.44 16.14 0.51
N SER A 202 6.12 16.26 0.74
CA SER A 202 5.21 15.13 0.95
C SER A 202 4.10 15.05 -0.10
N VAL A 203 3.58 13.84 -0.32
CA VAL A 203 2.33 13.57 -1.06
C VAL A 203 1.20 13.22 -0.06
N PRO A 204 -0.06 13.63 -0.32
CA PRO A 204 -0.51 14.39 -1.49
C PRO A 204 -0.07 15.85 -1.43
N MET A 205 0.10 16.47 -2.59
CA MET A 205 0.31 17.91 -2.71
C MET A 205 -0.60 18.45 -3.82
N LEU A 206 -1.53 19.33 -3.44
CA LEU A 206 -2.37 20.08 -4.36
C LEU A 206 -1.66 21.38 -4.75
N TRP A 207 -1.52 21.61 -6.05
CA TRP A 207 -0.71 22.66 -6.65
C TRP A 207 -1.57 23.62 -7.47
N ASP A 208 -1.35 24.92 -7.30
CA ASP A 208 -1.93 25.96 -8.15
C ASP A 208 -0.99 26.20 -9.34
N VAL A 209 -1.49 25.87 -10.55
CA VAL A 209 -0.71 25.93 -11.80
C VAL A 209 -0.50 27.38 -12.28
N GLU A 210 -1.45 28.28 -12.02
CA GLU A 210 -1.35 29.70 -12.39
C GLU A 210 -0.35 30.42 -11.48
N ARG A 211 -0.43 30.18 -10.17
CA ARG A 211 0.43 30.80 -9.15
C ARG A 211 1.82 30.17 -9.06
N LYS A 212 1.93 28.89 -9.39
CA LYS A 212 3.10 28.03 -9.15
C LYS A 212 3.45 27.91 -7.66
N GLU A 213 2.43 27.68 -6.85
CA GLU A 213 2.49 27.65 -5.39
C GLU A 213 1.78 26.40 -4.83
N VAL A 214 2.21 25.92 -3.65
CA VAL A 214 1.56 24.77 -2.98
C VAL A 214 0.29 25.26 -2.29
N LEU A 215 -0.86 24.84 -2.81
CA LEU A 215 -2.16 25.20 -2.23
C LEU A 215 -2.46 24.39 -0.96
N CYS A 216 -2.12 23.09 -0.96
CA CYS A 216 -2.32 22.24 0.22
C CYS A 216 -1.41 20.99 0.20
N ASN A 217 -1.01 20.52 1.39
CA ASN A 217 -0.39 19.21 1.56
C ASN A 217 -0.90 18.44 2.79
N GLU A 218 -2.11 18.74 3.30
CA GLU A 218 -2.87 17.80 4.15
C GLU A 218 -3.91 17.04 3.32
N SER A 219 -3.95 15.73 3.52
CA SER A 219 -4.85 14.79 2.87
C SER A 219 -6.32 15.03 3.18
N TYR A 220 -6.66 15.46 4.39
CA TYR A 220 -8.04 15.67 4.82
C TYR A 220 -8.66 16.92 4.20
N ASP A 221 -7.96 18.06 4.28
CA ASP A 221 -8.35 19.34 3.65
C ASP A 221 -8.64 19.16 2.15
N ILE A 222 -7.80 18.36 1.44
CA ILE A 222 -7.96 18.10 0.01
C ILE A 222 -9.19 17.24 -0.28
N ILE A 223 -9.53 16.25 0.55
CA ILE A 223 -10.76 15.44 0.34
C ILE A 223 -12.04 16.18 0.73
N GLU A 224 -12.01 17.10 1.71
CA GLU A 224 -13.14 18.00 1.95
C GLU A 224 -13.37 18.95 0.75
N LEU A 225 -12.29 19.54 0.21
CA LEU A 225 -12.34 20.33 -1.03
C LEU A 225 -12.92 19.53 -2.19
N PHE A 226 -12.41 18.32 -2.47
CA PHE A 226 -12.93 17.49 -3.56
C PHE A 226 -14.38 17.07 -3.33
N ASN A 227 -14.79 16.78 -2.08
CA ASN A 227 -16.17 16.47 -1.77
C ASN A 227 -17.13 17.63 -2.09
N SER A 228 -16.71 18.88 -1.86
CA SER A 228 -17.50 20.07 -2.20
C SER A 228 -17.78 20.23 -3.71
N GLY A 229 -17.06 19.52 -4.59
CA GLY A 229 -17.17 19.68 -6.04
C GLY A 229 -16.82 21.10 -6.52
N PHE A 230 -15.95 21.81 -5.79
CA PHE A 230 -15.69 23.24 -5.97
C PHE A 230 -16.98 24.08 -5.84
N ASN A 231 -17.70 23.89 -4.73
CA ASN A 231 -19.06 24.39 -4.50
C ASN A 231 -20.08 23.95 -5.56
N GLY A 232 -20.02 22.68 -5.96
CA GLY A 232 -20.89 22.08 -6.98
C GLY A 232 -20.63 22.51 -8.41
N ALA A 233 -19.55 23.26 -8.68
CA ALA A 233 -19.22 23.71 -10.03
C ALA A 233 -18.79 22.57 -10.97
N VAL A 234 -18.13 21.52 -10.46
CA VAL A 234 -17.70 20.34 -11.25
C VAL A 234 -17.78 19.05 -10.44
N GLY A 235 -18.01 17.95 -11.15
CA GLY A 235 -17.99 16.59 -10.63
C GLY A 235 -19.38 16.02 -10.39
N ASN A 236 -19.43 14.81 -9.84
CA ASN A 236 -20.68 14.18 -9.47
C ASN A 236 -21.26 14.82 -8.20
N SER A 237 -22.37 15.55 -8.37
CA SER A 237 -23.15 16.13 -7.29
C SER A 237 -24.05 15.11 -6.57
N SER A 238 -24.27 13.91 -7.14
CA SER A 238 -25.06 12.85 -6.50
C SER A 238 -24.31 12.11 -5.39
N VAL A 239 -23.02 12.39 -5.19
CA VAL A 239 -22.16 11.78 -4.18
C VAL A 239 -21.71 12.86 -3.20
N ASP A 240 -22.17 12.77 -1.96
CA ASP A 240 -21.68 13.56 -0.83
C ASP A 240 -21.16 12.61 0.25
N LEU A 241 -19.86 12.67 0.50
CA LEU A 241 -19.15 11.86 1.49
C LEU A 241 -19.00 12.59 2.84
N SER A 242 -19.50 13.82 2.97
CA SER A 242 -19.48 14.60 4.21
C SER A 242 -20.77 15.41 4.38
N PRO A 243 -21.96 14.78 4.30
CA PRO A 243 -23.23 15.49 4.37
C PRO A 243 -23.40 16.15 5.76
N PRO A 244 -24.00 17.35 5.85
CA PRO A 244 -24.06 18.12 7.10
C PRO A 244 -24.66 17.36 8.30
N SER A 245 -25.59 16.42 8.05
CA SER A 245 -26.21 15.56 9.06
C SER A 245 -25.27 14.51 9.67
N LEU A 246 -24.21 14.10 8.97
CA LEU A 246 -23.25 13.11 9.45
C LEU A 246 -21.91 13.74 9.89
N LYS A 247 -21.66 15.02 9.63
CA LYS A 247 -20.36 15.67 9.90
C LYS A 247 -19.85 15.45 11.33
N GLY A 248 -20.71 15.57 12.35
CA GLY A 248 -20.32 15.29 13.74
C GLY A 248 -19.92 13.83 14.02
N GLN A 249 -20.54 12.86 13.33
CA GLN A 249 -20.15 11.44 13.42
C GLN A 249 -18.83 11.17 12.68
N ILE A 250 -18.63 11.81 11.53
CA ILE A 250 -17.38 11.78 10.76
C ILE A 250 -16.23 12.33 11.61
N GLU A 251 -16.45 13.42 12.35
CA GLU A 251 -15.47 14.00 13.27
C GLU A 251 -15.17 13.12 14.49
N GLU A 252 -16.18 12.43 15.05
CA GLU A 252 -15.98 11.42 16.11
C GLU A 252 -15.14 10.24 15.61
N TRP A 253 -15.52 9.63 14.49
CA TRP A 253 -14.78 8.51 13.92
C TRP A 253 -13.35 8.90 13.53
N ASN A 254 -13.13 10.08 12.93
CA ASN A 254 -11.77 10.56 12.63
C ASN A 254 -10.91 10.75 13.90
N ARG A 255 -11.49 11.21 15.01
CA ARG A 255 -10.79 11.29 16.31
C ARG A 255 -10.38 9.91 16.85
N ILE A 256 -11.12 8.85 16.52
CA ILE A 256 -10.79 7.45 16.88
C ILE A 256 -9.76 6.86 15.91
N ILE A 257 -10.03 6.86 14.60
CA ILE A 257 -9.24 6.11 13.61
C ILE A 257 -7.89 6.77 13.29
N TYR A 258 -7.77 8.10 13.34
CA TYR A 258 -6.50 8.76 13.00
C TYR A 258 -5.36 8.40 13.97
N PRO A 259 -5.45 8.63 15.30
CA PRO A 259 -4.33 8.38 16.22
C PRO A 259 -4.06 6.90 16.47
N ASN A 260 -5.11 6.05 16.38
CA ASN A 260 -5.04 4.64 16.78
C ASN A 260 -4.90 3.66 15.61
N VAL A 261 -5.38 4.00 14.40
CA VAL A 261 -5.32 3.10 13.23
C VAL A 261 -4.46 3.71 12.13
N ASN A 262 -4.83 4.86 11.56
CA ASN A 262 -4.13 5.44 10.41
C ASN A 262 -2.68 5.83 10.73
N ASN A 263 -2.49 6.53 11.86
CA ASN A 263 -1.17 6.82 12.41
C ASN A 263 -0.69 5.71 13.36
N GLY A 264 -1.59 4.90 13.92
CA GLY A 264 -1.26 3.80 14.84
C GLY A 264 -0.34 2.74 14.22
N VAL A 265 -0.57 2.34 12.97
CA VAL A 265 0.33 1.42 12.25
C VAL A 265 1.74 2.01 12.09
N TYR A 266 1.87 3.31 11.82
CA TYR A 266 3.18 3.99 11.77
C TYR A 266 3.81 4.11 13.16
N ARG A 267 3.02 4.36 14.21
CA ARG A 267 3.49 4.35 15.61
C ARG A 267 4.06 2.98 16.02
N CYS A 268 3.49 1.88 15.51
CA CYS A 268 4.07 0.54 15.67
C CYS A 268 5.37 0.39 14.85
N GLY A 269 5.31 0.70 13.55
CA GLY A 269 6.42 0.46 12.62
C GLY A 269 7.66 1.34 12.82
N PHE A 270 7.48 2.53 13.40
CA PHE A 270 8.54 3.50 13.67
C PHE A 270 8.92 3.62 15.14
N ALA A 271 8.36 2.79 16.04
CA ALA A 271 8.76 2.77 17.44
C ALA A 271 10.27 2.49 17.58
N GLN A 272 10.94 3.29 18.42
CA GLN A 272 12.38 3.17 18.69
C GLN A 272 12.68 2.50 20.04
N SER A 273 11.65 2.00 20.74
CA SER A 273 11.72 1.24 22.00
C SER A 273 10.66 0.13 22.00
N GLN A 274 10.82 -0.86 22.89
CA GLN A 274 9.82 -1.92 23.03
C GLN A 274 8.53 -1.37 23.65
N GLU A 275 8.66 -0.43 24.59
CA GLU A 275 7.58 0.17 25.37
C GLU A 275 6.66 1.05 24.48
N ALA A 276 7.25 1.81 23.55
CA ALA A 276 6.50 2.59 22.57
C ALA A 276 5.77 1.68 21.58
N TYR A 277 6.42 0.63 21.09
CA TYR A 277 5.80 -0.38 20.23
C TYR A 277 4.63 -1.08 20.94
N ASP A 278 4.86 -1.59 22.15
CA ASP A 278 3.86 -2.26 22.99
C ASP A 278 2.63 -1.38 23.22
N THR A 279 2.84 -0.09 23.49
CA THR A 279 1.76 0.89 23.69
C THR A 279 0.97 1.12 22.40
N ALA A 280 1.67 1.35 21.29
CA ALA A 280 1.03 1.59 20.00
C ALA A 280 0.25 0.37 19.49
N VAL A 281 0.82 -0.84 19.60
CA VAL A 281 0.22 -2.07 19.08
C VAL A 281 -0.99 -2.52 19.90
N LYS A 282 -0.98 -2.30 21.22
CA LYS A 282 -2.15 -2.53 22.10
C LYS A 282 -3.30 -1.57 21.75
N GLN A 283 -3.01 -0.29 21.52
CA GLN A 283 -4.02 0.70 21.11
C GLN A 283 -4.58 0.41 19.71
N LEU A 284 -3.72 0.08 18.75
CA LEU A 284 -4.11 -0.30 17.39
C LEU A 284 -5.08 -1.48 17.41
N PHE A 285 -4.71 -2.59 18.03
CA PHE A 285 -5.56 -3.78 18.01
C PHE A 285 -6.82 -3.64 18.86
N SER A 286 -6.79 -2.94 20.00
CA SER A 286 -8.01 -2.62 20.75
C SER A 286 -9.01 -1.78 19.91
N THR A 287 -8.50 -0.92 19.03
CA THR A 287 -9.35 -0.15 18.10
C THR A 287 -9.82 -0.98 16.92
N LEU A 288 -9.00 -1.90 16.38
CA LEU A 288 -9.44 -2.83 15.33
C LEU A 288 -10.49 -3.82 15.84
N ASP A 289 -10.35 -4.33 17.07
CA ASP A 289 -11.36 -5.17 17.73
C ASP A 289 -12.70 -4.40 17.83
N MET A 290 -12.68 -3.16 18.37
CA MET A 290 -13.87 -2.28 18.46
C MET A 290 -14.50 -1.93 17.09
N LEU A 291 -13.69 -1.71 16.06
CA LEU A 291 -14.20 -1.43 14.70
C LEU A 291 -14.87 -2.67 14.07
N ASP A 292 -14.35 -3.88 14.30
CA ASP A 292 -14.96 -5.13 13.83
C ASP A 292 -16.30 -5.39 14.52
N ASP A 293 -16.41 -5.06 15.82
CA ASP A 293 -17.67 -5.14 16.58
C ASP A 293 -18.71 -4.13 16.06
N HIS A 294 -18.34 -2.86 15.82
CA HIS A 294 -19.25 -1.85 15.26
C HIS A 294 -19.74 -2.23 13.86
N LEU A 295 -18.82 -2.68 13.00
CA LEU A 295 -19.12 -3.06 11.62
C LEU A 295 -19.90 -4.39 11.50
N ALA A 296 -20.16 -5.09 12.62
CA ALA A 296 -21.08 -6.24 12.66
C ALA A 296 -22.55 -5.84 12.45
N SER A 297 -22.92 -4.62 12.88
CA SER A 297 -24.31 -4.12 12.81
C SER A 297 -24.48 -2.85 11.97
N SER A 298 -23.38 -2.18 11.60
CA SER A 298 -23.37 -1.01 10.73
C SER A 298 -22.64 -1.32 9.41
N ARG A 299 -23.16 -0.90 8.25
CA ARG A 299 -22.50 -1.15 6.96
C ARG A 299 -21.20 -0.35 6.82
N TYR A 300 -21.25 0.92 7.17
CA TYR A 300 -20.15 1.87 7.21
C TYR A 300 -19.99 2.47 8.61
N LEU A 301 -18.99 3.32 8.84
CA LEU A 301 -18.75 3.94 10.14
C LEU A 301 -19.94 4.81 10.59
N CYS A 302 -20.52 5.60 9.67
CA CYS A 302 -21.65 6.50 9.96
C CYS A 302 -23.02 5.92 9.55
N GLY A 303 -23.19 4.59 9.60
CA GLY A 303 -24.43 3.91 9.23
C GLY A 303 -24.43 3.37 7.79
N ASP A 304 -25.40 3.79 6.99
CA ASP A 304 -25.63 3.27 5.62
C ASP A 304 -24.95 4.07 4.51
N ALA A 305 -24.47 5.28 4.81
CA ALA A 305 -23.77 6.13 3.84
C ALA A 305 -22.25 5.96 3.97
N LEU A 306 -21.57 5.84 2.83
CA LEU A 306 -20.11 5.94 2.74
C LEU A 306 -19.67 7.38 3.00
N THR A 307 -18.70 7.59 3.89
CA THR A 307 -18.22 8.92 4.27
C THR A 307 -16.71 9.10 4.10
N LEU A 308 -16.22 10.34 4.27
CA LEU A 308 -14.78 10.63 4.31
C LEU A 308 -14.07 9.88 5.45
N ALA A 309 -14.74 9.56 6.57
CA ALA A 309 -14.16 8.71 7.62
C ALA A 309 -13.89 7.30 7.09
N ASP A 310 -14.79 6.76 6.26
CA ASP A 310 -14.64 5.41 5.69
C ASP A 310 -13.47 5.33 4.72
N ILE A 311 -13.31 6.33 3.84
CA ILE A 311 -12.13 6.45 2.95
C ILE A 311 -10.84 6.62 3.77
N CYS A 312 -10.90 7.39 4.86
CA CYS A 312 -9.80 7.55 5.80
C CYS A 312 -9.38 6.21 6.44
N LEU A 313 -10.32 5.33 6.80
CA LEU A 313 -10.03 4.00 7.34
C LEU A 313 -9.57 3.01 6.26
N PHE A 314 -10.31 2.89 5.16
CA PHE A 314 -10.06 1.96 4.04
C PHE A 314 -8.62 2.04 3.53
N THR A 315 -8.10 3.26 3.37
CA THR A 315 -6.73 3.50 2.87
C THR A 315 -5.63 2.95 3.80
N THR A 316 -5.94 2.65 5.06
CA THR A 316 -5.09 1.87 5.97
C THR A 316 -5.38 0.37 5.89
N LEU A 317 -6.65 -0.04 5.84
CA LEU A 317 -7.05 -1.45 5.78
C LEU A 317 -6.47 -2.18 4.56
N ILE A 318 -6.60 -1.60 3.35
CA ILE A 318 -6.07 -2.19 2.09
C ILE A 318 -4.54 -2.36 2.07
N ARG A 319 -3.83 -1.78 3.05
CA ARG A 319 -2.36 -1.90 3.23
C ARG A 319 -1.96 -2.79 4.41
N PHE A 320 -2.93 -3.29 5.19
CA PHE A 320 -2.66 -3.94 6.47
C PHE A 320 -1.92 -5.27 6.32
N ASP A 321 -2.52 -6.24 5.64
CA ASP A 321 -1.88 -7.56 5.43
C ASP A 321 -0.75 -7.50 4.39
N LEU A 322 -0.79 -6.53 3.45
CA LEU A 322 0.30 -6.30 2.50
C LEU A 322 1.60 -5.82 3.16
N ALA A 323 1.52 -4.83 4.06
CA ALA A 323 2.68 -4.10 4.56
C ALA A 323 2.73 -3.98 6.09
N TYR A 324 1.66 -3.56 6.74
CA TYR A 324 1.71 -3.21 8.17
C TYR A 324 1.86 -4.44 9.08
N ASN A 325 1.22 -5.56 8.73
CA ASN A 325 1.31 -6.81 9.47
C ASN A 325 2.77 -7.28 9.60
N VAL A 326 3.52 -7.31 8.49
CA VAL A 326 4.91 -7.81 8.47
C VAL A 326 5.92 -6.71 8.81
N LEU A 327 5.98 -5.62 8.02
CA LEU A 327 7.04 -4.61 8.12
C LEU A 327 6.92 -3.78 9.42
N PHE A 328 5.69 -3.33 9.71
CA PHE A 328 5.38 -2.57 10.93
C PHE A 328 5.02 -3.47 12.12
N LYS A 329 5.17 -4.79 11.97
CA LYS A 329 4.98 -5.82 13.01
C LYS A 329 3.58 -5.83 13.63
N CYS A 330 2.56 -5.36 12.91
CA CYS A 330 1.17 -5.38 13.38
C CYS A 330 0.59 -6.82 13.30
N THR A 331 1.12 -7.74 14.11
CA THR A 331 1.01 -9.19 13.91
C THR A 331 0.00 -9.94 14.79
N LYS A 332 -0.62 -9.31 15.80
CA LYS A 332 -1.59 -9.98 16.73
C LYS A 332 -2.64 -10.80 15.97
N LYS A 333 -3.16 -10.23 14.89
CA LYS A 333 -4.21 -10.77 14.03
C LYS A 333 -4.10 -10.08 12.65
N LYS A 334 -4.33 -10.81 11.56
CA LYS A 334 -4.41 -10.28 10.19
C LYS A 334 -5.77 -9.61 9.95
N LEU A 335 -5.84 -8.74 8.96
CA LEU A 335 -7.11 -8.11 8.58
C LEU A 335 -8.13 -9.15 8.11
N LEU A 336 -7.73 -10.16 7.33
CA LEU A 336 -8.63 -11.21 6.84
C LEU A 336 -9.30 -12.05 7.96
N GLU A 337 -8.74 -12.04 9.18
CA GLU A 337 -9.29 -12.74 10.34
C GLU A 337 -10.36 -11.91 11.08
N TYR A 338 -10.56 -10.64 10.73
CA TYR A 338 -11.63 -9.77 11.21
C TYR A 338 -12.79 -9.77 10.19
N PRO A 339 -13.86 -10.56 10.38
CA PRO A 339 -14.85 -10.80 9.33
C PRO A 339 -15.58 -9.52 8.87
N ASN A 340 -15.87 -8.58 9.78
CA ASN A 340 -16.64 -7.39 9.44
C ASN A 340 -15.74 -6.32 8.82
N LEU A 341 -14.55 -6.09 9.37
CA LEU A 341 -13.52 -5.21 8.80
C LEU A 341 -13.03 -5.68 7.42
N HIS A 342 -12.81 -6.99 7.23
CA HIS A 342 -12.43 -7.55 5.94
C HIS A 342 -13.56 -7.41 4.92
N GLY A 343 -14.80 -7.76 5.31
CA GLY A 343 -15.98 -7.55 4.46
C GLY A 343 -16.18 -6.08 4.10
N TYR A 344 -16.00 -5.16 5.05
CA TYR A 344 -16.10 -3.71 4.87
C TYR A 344 -15.01 -3.17 3.93
N MET A 345 -13.78 -3.67 4.03
CA MET A 345 -12.73 -3.36 3.07
C MET A 345 -13.11 -3.85 1.66
N CYS A 346 -13.69 -5.05 1.53
CA CYS A 346 -14.13 -5.58 0.24
C CYS A 346 -15.31 -4.78 -0.35
N ASP A 347 -16.29 -4.40 0.47
CA ASP A 347 -17.44 -3.54 0.11
C ASP A 347 -16.93 -2.23 -0.52
N ILE A 348 -16.05 -1.51 0.18
CA ILE A 348 -15.46 -0.25 -0.33
C ILE A 348 -14.57 -0.48 -1.57
N TYR A 349 -13.78 -1.56 -1.61
CA TYR A 349 -12.93 -1.90 -2.75
C TYR A 349 -13.75 -2.18 -4.04
N GLN A 350 -14.94 -2.78 -3.90
CA GLN A 350 -15.83 -3.14 -5.02
C GLN A 350 -16.70 -1.96 -5.51
N ILE A 351 -16.68 -0.81 -4.83
CA ILE A 351 -17.32 0.41 -5.35
C ILE A 351 -16.63 0.82 -6.67
N PRO A 352 -17.39 1.13 -7.74
CA PRO A 352 -16.81 1.52 -9.03
C PRO A 352 -15.72 2.59 -8.93
N LYS A 353 -14.65 2.41 -9.71
CA LYS A 353 -13.38 3.16 -9.69
C LYS A 353 -12.49 3.02 -8.45
N VAL A 354 -12.93 2.42 -7.32
CA VAL A 354 -12.05 2.33 -6.13
C VAL A 354 -10.91 1.34 -6.36
N ALA A 355 -11.19 0.16 -6.92
CA ALA A 355 -10.19 -0.83 -7.29
C ALA A 355 -9.09 -0.27 -8.22
N GLU A 356 -9.44 0.60 -9.17
CA GLU A 356 -8.51 1.23 -10.12
C GLU A 356 -7.45 2.13 -9.43
N THR A 357 -7.75 2.64 -8.24
CA THR A 357 -6.79 3.40 -7.42
C THR A 357 -5.87 2.52 -6.56
N CYS A 358 -6.17 1.22 -6.45
CA CYS A 358 -5.53 0.26 -5.54
C CYS A 358 -4.35 -0.52 -6.16
N ASN A 359 -3.26 0.16 -6.55
CA ASN A 359 -2.06 -0.52 -7.04
C ASN A 359 -1.28 -1.20 -5.89
N LEU A 360 -1.49 -2.52 -5.72
CA LEU A 360 -0.93 -3.31 -4.61
C LEU A 360 0.58 -3.60 -4.78
N GLU A 361 1.04 -3.76 -6.02
CA GLU A 361 2.46 -3.92 -6.39
C GLU A 361 3.28 -2.70 -5.94
N GLU A 362 2.81 -1.49 -6.25
CA GLU A 362 3.48 -0.24 -5.90
C GLU A 362 3.38 0.07 -4.40
N ILE A 363 2.25 -0.27 -3.75
CA ILE A 363 2.16 -0.28 -2.29
C ILE A 363 3.31 -1.12 -1.71
N MET A 364 3.44 -2.39 -2.09
CA MET A 364 4.51 -3.23 -1.55
C MET A 364 5.91 -2.73 -1.93
N ASN A 365 6.11 -2.18 -3.14
CA ASN A 365 7.39 -1.56 -3.52
C ASN A 365 7.76 -0.40 -2.58
N GLY A 366 6.85 0.56 -2.38
CA GLY A 366 7.12 1.73 -1.56
C GLY A 366 7.29 1.45 -0.06
N TYR A 367 6.69 0.38 0.48
CA TYR A 367 6.97 -0.03 1.87
C TYR A 367 8.25 -0.85 1.98
N TYR A 368 8.41 -1.94 1.22
CA TYR A 368 9.51 -2.88 1.45
C TYR A 368 10.84 -2.46 0.84
N LYS A 369 10.88 -1.74 -0.29
CA LYS A 369 12.14 -1.39 -0.95
C LYS A 369 12.77 -0.10 -0.39
N ILE A 370 11.92 0.83 0.07
CA ILE A 370 12.28 2.25 0.26
C ILE A 370 12.40 2.66 1.73
N LEU A 371 11.65 2.03 2.65
CA LEU A 371 11.70 2.38 4.08
C LEU A 371 12.97 1.84 4.75
N PHE A 372 14.11 2.38 4.35
CA PHE A 372 15.39 2.21 5.04
C PHE A 372 15.43 3.15 6.27
N PRO A 373 15.80 2.66 7.47
CA PRO A 373 16.46 1.39 7.77
C PRO A 373 15.53 0.27 8.31
N LEU A 374 14.20 0.31 8.06
CA LEU A 374 13.28 -0.74 8.53
C LEU A 374 13.47 -2.08 7.79
N ASN A 375 13.72 -2.05 6.48
CA ASN A 375 14.02 -3.26 5.68
C ASN A 375 15.35 -3.13 4.94
N PRO A 376 16.51 -3.34 5.60
CA PRO A 376 17.83 -3.12 5.00
C PRO A 376 18.17 -3.95 3.77
N GLY A 377 17.48 -5.08 3.55
CA GLY A 377 17.68 -5.91 2.36
C GLY A 377 16.80 -5.54 1.16
N SER A 378 15.87 -4.59 1.31
CA SER A 378 14.84 -4.24 0.32
C SER A 378 14.00 -5.42 -0.21
N ILE A 379 14.01 -6.56 0.49
CA ILE A 379 13.30 -7.78 0.11
C ILE A 379 11.80 -7.57 0.30
N ARG A 380 11.04 -7.69 -0.78
CA ARG A 380 9.57 -7.68 -0.82
C ARG A 380 9.07 -9.12 -0.65
N PRO A 381 8.15 -9.43 0.29
CA PRO A 381 7.45 -10.70 0.29
C PRO A 381 6.51 -10.80 -0.93
N ILE A 382 6.00 -12.00 -1.21
CA ILE A 382 4.90 -12.17 -2.17
C ILE A 382 3.61 -11.54 -1.63
N ILE A 383 2.71 -11.13 -2.52
CA ILE A 383 1.35 -10.70 -2.14
C ILE A 383 0.68 -11.87 -1.39
N PRO A 384 0.08 -11.67 -0.20
CA PRO A 384 -0.72 -12.69 0.47
C PRO A 384 -1.99 -12.97 -0.35
N THR A 385 -2.38 -14.23 -0.51
CA THR A 385 -3.55 -14.62 -1.32
C THR A 385 -4.88 -14.00 -0.86
N GLY A 386 -5.00 -13.60 0.41
CA GLY A 386 -6.15 -12.81 0.90
C GLY A 386 -6.27 -11.40 0.27
N CYS A 387 -5.24 -10.93 -0.43
CA CYS A 387 -5.17 -9.62 -1.07
C CYS A 387 -5.10 -9.70 -2.60
N GLU A 388 -5.25 -10.89 -3.21
CA GLU A 388 -5.38 -11.03 -4.67
C GLU A 388 -6.68 -10.36 -5.16
N HIS A 389 -6.66 -9.73 -6.33
CA HIS A 389 -7.81 -8.94 -6.83
C HIS A 389 -9.07 -9.82 -7.00
N GLU A 390 -8.89 -11.08 -7.37
CA GLU A 390 -9.93 -12.12 -7.48
C GLU A 390 -10.50 -12.56 -6.13
N VAL A 391 -9.80 -12.28 -5.02
CA VAL A 391 -10.27 -12.54 -3.65
C VAL A 391 -10.96 -11.31 -3.08
N LEU A 392 -10.40 -10.12 -3.30
CA LEU A 392 -10.98 -8.83 -2.90
C LEU A 392 -12.29 -8.52 -3.64
N SER A 393 -12.52 -9.11 -4.82
CA SER A 393 -13.73 -8.95 -5.64
C SER A 393 -14.81 -10.02 -5.38
N LYS A 394 -14.72 -10.80 -4.31
CA LYS A 394 -15.75 -11.80 -3.94
C LYS A 394 -16.92 -11.14 -3.18
N PRO A 395 -18.16 -11.65 -3.32
CA PRO A 395 -19.31 -11.11 -2.60
C PRO A 395 -19.07 -11.02 -1.08
N HIS A 396 -19.31 -9.83 -0.52
CA HIS A 396 -19.08 -9.50 0.89
C HIS A 396 -20.36 -9.51 1.73
N ASN A 397 -21.54 -9.58 1.09
CA ASN A 397 -22.87 -9.68 1.70
C ASN A 397 -23.27 -8.54 2.67
N ARG A 398 -22.56 -7.41 2.64
CA ARG A 398 -22.76 -6.29 3.60
C ARG A 398 -23.91 -5.36 3.23
N GLU A 399 -24.35 -5.41 1.98
CA GLU A 399 -25.59 -4.82 1.52
C GLU A 399 -26.83 -5.40 2.24
N SER A 400 -26.73 -6.55 2.91
CA SER A 400 -27.77 -7.09 3.79
C SER A 400 -27.91 -6.35 5.13
N LEU A 401 -26.88 -5.60 5.56
CA LEU A 401 -26.94 -4.75 6.76
C LEU A 401 -27.78 -3.50 6.54
N SER A 402 -27.90 -3.04 5.29
CA SER A 402 -28.64 -1.82 4.96
C SER A 402 -30.15 -2.05 4.92
N PRO A 403 -30.96 -1.24 5.63
CA PRO A 403 -32.41 -1.40 5.69
C PRO A 403 -33.11 -1.14 4.35
N VAL A 404 -32.46 -0.39 3.45
CA VAL A 404 -32.94 -0.11 2.08
C VAL A 404 -33.25 -1.39 1.30
N ASN A 405 -32.48 -2.47 1.51
CA ASN A 405 -32.69 -3.74 0.82
C ASN A 405 -33.87 -4.57 1.35
N LYS A 406 -34.51 -4.19 2.46
CA LYS A 406 -35.65 -4.95 3.02
C LYS A 406 -37.00 -4.69 2.33
N HIS A 407 -37.04 -3.75 1.37
CA HIS A 407 -38.23 -3.43 0.58
C HIS A 407 -37.94 -3.35 -0.94
N ALA A 408 -36.81 -3.91 -1.40
CA ALA A 408 -36.42 -3.95 -2.81
C ALA A 408 -36.91 -5.20 -3.57
N GLU A 409 -37.74 -6.06 -2.95
CA GLU A 409 -38.59 -7.01 -3.70
C GLU A 409 -39.86 -6.29 -4.19
N VAL A 410 -39.72 -5.56 -5.30
CA VAL A 410 -40.86 -5.05 -6.09
C VAL A 410 -40.60 -5.36 -7.56
N HIS A 411 -41.60 -5.95 -8.22
CA HIS A 411 -41.63 -6.24 -9.66
C HIS A 411 -41.28 -4.98 -10.49
N VAL A 412 -40.67 -5.08 -11.67
CA VAL A 412 -40.93 -6.01 -12.79
C VAL A 412 -39.64 -6.46 -13.48
#